data_AF-A0A445MIK3-F1
#
_entry.id   AF-A0A445MIK3-F1
#
_cell.length_a   1.000
_cell.length_b   1.000
_cell.length_c   1.000
_cell.angle_alpha   90.00
_cell.angle_beta   90.00
_cell.angle_gamma   90.00
#
_symmetry.space_group_name_H-M   'P 1'
#
loop_
_entity.id
_entity.type
_entity.pdbx_description
1 polymer ?
#
loop_
_entity_poly.entity_id
_entity_poly.type
_entity_poly.pdbx_seq_one_letter_code
_entity_poly.pdbx_strand_id
1 'polypeptide(L)'
;PLLLAAGPPAPTRMGDEGPAETPATRKRARDVGDLKRVAEIVMVLSAMGQMRGGREPVATEKALVAEARERLVTMCEGLKPKELFSREAVRVVVEDLGLNRSKDPVLGFRPPKMSIAEKLLLTKKKVYLLALEDLCFCLSRCLT
;
A
#
# COMPACT_ATOMS: atom_id res chain seq x y z
N PRO A 1 57.22 -55.36 -16.48
CA PRO A 1 56.79 -54.67 -15.24
C PRO A 1 55.38 -55.12 -14.83
N LEU A 2 55.33 -55.95 -13.79
CA LEU A 2 54.31 -56.12 -12.73
C LEU A 2 53.10 -55.14 -12.82
N LEU A 3 51.83 -55.49 -12.58
CA LEU A 3 51.18 -56.63 -11.93
C LEU A 3 49.64 -56.50 -12.12
N LEU A 4 48.92 -57.63 -12.15
CA LEU A 4 47.57 -57.93 -11.58
C LEU A 4 46.40 -56.92 -11.77
N ALA A 5 45.29 -57.26 -12.46
CA ALA A 5 44.24 -58.26 -12.20
C ALA A 5 43.06 -57.79 -11.30
N ALA A 6 41.86 -58.06 -11.82
CA ALA A 6 40.61 -58.45 -11.16
C ALA A 6 39.74 -57.42 -10.39
N GLY A 7 38.45 -57.36 -10.81
CA GLY A 7 37.31 -56.97 -9.98
C GLY A 7 36.06 -56.52 -10.78
N PRO A 8 34.95 -57.30 -10.84
CA PRO A 8 33.64 -56.84 -11.33
C PRO A 8 32.84 -56.04 -10.27
N PRO A 9 31.76 -55.32 -10.64
CA PRO A 9 31.28 -54.14 -9.91
C PRO A 9 30.31 -54.46 -8.77
N ALA A 10 30.30 -53.59 -7.75
CA ALA A 10 29.35 -53.63 -6.63
C ALA A 10 28.73 -52.24 -6.37
N PRO A 11 27.52 -52.18 -5.77
CA PRO A 11 26.55 -51.12 -6.00
C PRO A 11 26.67 -49.99 -4.98
N THR A 12 26.48 -48.76 -5.43
CA THR A 12 26.26 -47.61 -4.53
C THR A 12 24.76 -47.46 -4.30
N ARG A 13 24.33 -47.65 -3.05
CA ARG A 13 23.01 -47.26 -2.53
C ARG A 13 23.20 -46.29 -1.38
N MET A 14 22.13 -45.54 -1.10
CA MET A 14 21.96 -44.41 -0.16
C MET A 14 22.36 -43.09 -0.83
N GLY A 15 21.47 -42.14 -1.15
CA GLY A 15 20.26 -41.75 -0.45
C GLY A 15 20.54 -40.42 0.23
N ASP A 16 20.13 -39.31 -0.38
CA ASP A 16 19.87 -38.05 0.33
C ASP A 16 18.94 -37.19 -0.52
N GLU A 17 17.69 -37.10 -0.06
CA GLU A 17 16.71 -36.11 -0.46
C GLU A 17 17.25 -34.71 -0.11
N GLY A 18 17.78 -34.01 -1.11
CA GLY A 18 18.10 -32.59 -1.00
C GLY A 18 16.82 -31.76 -0.92
N PRO A 19 16.70 -30.83 0.04
CA PRO A 19 15.43 -30.36 0.55
C PRO A 19 14.72 -29.40 -0.41
N ALA A 20 13.40 -29.51 -0.40
CA ALA A 20 12.42 -28.62 -1.00
C ALA A 20 12.86 -27.15 -1.01
N GLU A 21 12.93 -26.56 -2.21
CA GLU A 21 13.00 -25.11 -2.38
C GLU A 21 11.80 -24.48 -1.66
N THR A 22 12.08 -23.76 -0.56
CA THR A 22 11.06 -22.98 0.14
C THR A 22 10.66 -21.79 -0.74
N PRO A 23 9.37 -21.58 -1.06
CA PRO A 23 8.92 -20.55 -2.01
C PRO A 23 8.88 -19.13 -1.41
N ALA A 24 9.46 -18.92 -0.22
CA ALA A 24 9.30 -17.70 0.55
C ALA A 24 10.16 -16.52 0.07
N THR A 25 11.31 -16.79 -0.55
CA THR A 25 12.27 -15.73 -0.98
C THR A 25 11.89 -15.10 -2.32
N ARG A 26 11.30 -15.85 -3.24
CA ARG A 26 10.88 -15.32 -4.57
C ARG A 26 9.69 -14.36 -4.48
N LYS A 27 8.77 -14.54 -3.51
CA LYS A 27 7.62 -13.62 -3.30
C LYS A 27 8.08 -12.22 -2.89
N ARG A 28 8.91 -12.12 -1.84
CA ARG A 28 9.36 -10.82 -1.31
C ARG A 28 10.11 -9.95 -2.32
N ALA A 29 10.93 -10.56 -3.18
CA ALA A 29 11.68 -9.81 -4.19
C ALA A 29 10.76 -9.24 -5.29
N ARG A 30 9.70 -9.97 -5.67
CA ARG A 30 8.70 -9.51 -6.64
C ARG A 30 7.86 -8.37 -6.06
N ASP A 31 7.43 -8.49 -4.81
CA ASP A 31 6.61 -7.48 -4.13
C ASP A 31 7.31 -6.11 -4.02
N VAL A 32 8.62 -6.08 -3.77
CA VAL A 32 9.41 -4.83 -3.71
C VAL A 32 9.55 -4.19 -5.10
N GLY A 33 9.74 -5.00 -6.15
CA GLY A 33 9.79 -4.51 -7.53
C GLY A 33 8.46 -3.95 -8.00
N ASP A 34 7.35 -4.62 -7.68
CA ASP A 34 6.00 -4.17 -8.01
C ASP A 34 5.62 -2.90 -7.25
N LEU A 35 5.97 -2.79 -5.96
CA LEU A 35 5.75 -1.56 -5.20
C LEU A 35 6.53 -0.37 -5.81
N LYS A 36 7.79 -0.58 -6.19
CA LYS A 36 8.60 0.44 -6.85
C LYS A 36 7.96 0.90 -8.16
N ARG A 37 7.48 -0.05 -8.98
CA ARG A 37 6.80 0.26 -10.24
C ARG A 37 5.51 1.06 -10.01
N VAL A 38 4.71 0.66 -9.03
CA VAL A 38 3.49 1.40 -8.66
C VAL A 38 3.84 2.83 -8.21
N ALA A 39 4.88 3.00 -7.40
CA ALA A 39 5.32 4.31 -6.95
C ALA A 39 5.79 5.21 -8.12
N GLU A 40 6.55 4.67 -9.07
CA GLU A 40 6.97 5.37 -10.28
C GLU A 40 5.78 5.81 -11.12
N ILE A 41 4.81 4.91 -11.36
CA ILE A 41 3.59 5.23 -12.12
C ILE A 41 2.81 6.35 -11.42
N VAL A 42 2.59 6.25 -10.11
CA VAL A 42 1.86 7.27 -9.34
C VAL A 42 2.58 8.61 -9.37
N MET A 43 3.92 8.62 -9.30
CA MET A 43 4.72 9.85 -9.41
C MET A 43 4.55 10.52 -10.77
N VAL A 44 4.64 9.74 -11.86
CA VAL A 44 4.43 10.25 -13.23
C VAL A 44 3.01 10.78 -13.40
N LEU A 45 2.00 10.02 -12.99
CA LEU A 45 0.59 10.42 -13.05
C LEU A 45 0.31 11.69 -12.25
N SER A 46 0.95 11.86 -11.09
CA SER A 46 0.82 13.07 -10.27
C SER A 46 1.37 14.29 -11.00
N ALA A 47 2.55 14.18 -11.60
CA ALA A 47 3.14 15.26 -12.39
C ALA A 47 2.26 15.60 -13.63
N MET A 48 1.78 14.59 -14.35
CA MET A 48 0.90 14.79 -15.51
C MET A 48 -0.44 15.42 -15.11
N GLY A 49 -1.02 15.01 -13.98
CA GLY A 49 -2.24 15.61 -13.42
C GLY A 49 -2.07 17.09 -13.08
N GLN A 50 -0.91 17.47 -12.51
CA GLN A 50 -0.58 18.87 -12.23
C GLN A 50 -0.46 19.70 -13.52
N MET A 51 0.24 19.18 -14.53
CA MET A 51 0.39 19.85 -15.83
C MET A 51 -0.95 20.06 -16.53
N ARG A 52 -1.89 19.14 -16.32
CA ARG A 52 -3.23 19.22 -16.91
C ARG A 52 -4.15 20.22 -16.21
N GLY A 53 -3.85 20.62 -14.96
CA GLY A 53 -4.64 21.64 -14.25
C GLY A 53 -6.10 21.26 -14.06
N GLY A 54 -6.38 19.98 -13.78
CA GLY A 54 -7.74 19.50 -13.49
C GLY A 54 -8.62 19.13 -14.70
N ARG A 55 -8.08 19.14 -15.93
CA ARG A 55 -8.78 18.52 -17.07
C ARG A 55 -8.76 16.99 -16.94
N GLU A 56 -9.60 16.34 -17.75
CA GLU A 56 -9.79 14.88 -17.77
C GLU A 56 -8.52 14.08 -18.15
N PRO A 57 -8.25 12.92 -17.52
CA PRO A 57 -7.15 12.04 -17.88
C PRO A 57 -7.30 11.49 -19.31
N VAL A 58 -6.18 11.42 -20.01
CA VAL A 58 -6.09 10.87 -21.37
C VAL A 58 -6.01 9.34 -21.31
N ALA A 59 -6.36 8.65 -22.40
CA ALA A 59 -6.39 7.18 -22.47
C ALA A 59 -5.11 6.50 -21.94
N THR A 60 -3.94 7.07 -22.24
CA THR A 60 -2.65 6.56 -21.75
C THR A 60 -2.55 6.57 -20.22
N GLU A 61 -3.05 7.62 -19.58
CA GLU A 61 -3.01 7.72 -18.12
C GLU A 61 -4.01 6.76 -17.49
N LYS A 62 -5.19 6.60 -18.09
CA LYS A 62 -6.18 5.61 -17.63
C LYS A 62 -5.61 4.19 -17.70
N ALA A 63 -4.82 3.87 -18.73
CA ALA A 63 -4.12 2.59 -18.82
C ALA A 63 -3.05 2.42 -17.72
N LEU A 64 -2.26 3.46 -17.45
CA LEU A 64 -1.27 3.45 -16.37
C LEU A 64 -1.90 3.32 -14.99
N VAL A 65 -3.05 3.98 -14.78
CA VAL A 65 -3.85 3.86 -13.56
C VAL A 65 -4.34 2.42 -13.38
N ALA A 66 -4.87 1.81 -14.44
CA ALA A 66 -5.32 0.42 -14.41
C ALA A 66 -4.16 -0.52 -14.04
N GLU A 67 -2.99 -0.35 -14.66
CA GLU A 67 -1.77 -1.12 -14.33
C GLU A 67 -1.38 -0.97 -12.86
N ALA A 68 -1.33 0.27 -12.36
CA ALA A 68 -0.96 0.54 -10.97
C ALA A 68 -1.97 -0.07 -9.98
N ARG A 69 -3.27 0.03 -10.29
CA ARG A 69 -4.35 -0.54 -9.47
C ARG A 69 -4.28 -2.07 -9.42
N GLU A 70 -4.12 -2.73 -10.55
CA GLU A 70 -4.06 -4.20 -10.62
C GLU A 70 -2.90 -4.76 -9.80
N ARG A 71 -1.71 -4.16 -9.93
CA ARG A 71 -0.53 -4.53 -9.14
C ARG A 71 -0.75 -4.28 -7.65
N LEU A 72 -1.34 -3.14 -7.29
CA LEU A 72 -1.61 -2.80 -5.89
C LEU A 72 -2.65 -3.74 -5.25
N VAL A 73 -3.70 -4.13 -6.00
CA VAL A 73 -4.69 -5.14 -5.53
C VAL A 73 -3.98 -6.44 -5.23
N THR A 74 -3.17 -6.93 -6.17
CA THR A 74 -2.41 -8.19 -6.01
C THR A 74 -1.53 -8.16 -4.76
N MET A 75 -0.86 -7.03 -4.47
CA MET A 75 -0.05 -6.89 -3.26
C MET A 75 -0.88 -6.91 -1.96
N CYS A 76 -2.13 -6.42 -2.02
CA CYS A 76 -3.02 -6.33 -0.87
C CYS A 76 -3.78 -7.62 -0.56
N GLU A 77 -3.92 -8.55 -1.51
CA GLU A 77 -4.68 -9.81 -1.35
C GLU A 77 -4.23 -10.66 -0.15
N GLY A 78 -2.94 -10.59 0.21
CA GLY A 78 -2.37 -11.32 1.35
C GLY A 78 -2.36 -10.56 2.68
N LEU A 79 -2.76 -9.29 2.71
CA LEU A 79 -2.61 -8.43 3.88
C LEU A 79 -3.83 -8.50 4.79
N LYS A 80 -3.58 -8.65 6.09
CA LYS A 80 -4.63 -8.55 7.10
C LYS A 80 -4.98 -7.07 7.32
N PRO A 81 -6.22 -6.71 7.67
CA PRO A 81 -6.60 -5.32 7.94
C PRO A 81 -5.70 -4.60 8.96
N LYS A 82 -5.15 -5.34 9.95
CA LYS A 82 -4.22 -4.80 10.96
C LYS A 82 -2.84 -4.43 10.40
N GLU A 83 -2.46 -4.99 9.27
CA GLU A 83 -1.21 -4.68 8.54
C GLU A 83 -1.40 -3.48 7.62
N LEU A 84 -2.63 -3.27 7.12
CA LEU A 84 -2.99 -2.13 6.27
C LEU A 84 -3.28 -0.86 7.07
N PHE A 85 -3.95 -1.02 8.22
CA PHE A 85 -4.41 0.08 9.04
C PHE A 85 -3.93 -0.07 10.48
N SER A 86 -3.26 0.97 10.98
CA SER A 86 -2.93 1.04 12.40
C SER A 86 -4.22 1.16 13.22
N ARG A 87 -4.19 0.64 14.45
CA ARG A 87 -5.34 0.77 15.37
C ARG A 87 -5.75 2.22 15.59
N GLU A 88 -4.78 3.13 15.58
CA GLU A 88 -5.01 4.56 15.71
C GLU A 88 -5.78 5.12 14.52
N ALA A 89 -5.38 4.76 13.29
CA ALA A 89 -6.10 5.18 12.08
C ALA A 89 -7.56 4.68 12.08
N VAL A 90 -7.77 3.43 12.51
CA VAL A 90 -9.13 2.88 12.64
C VAL A 90 -9.93 3.62 13.71
N ARG A 91 -9.31 3.96 14.86
CA ARG A 91 -9.98 4.72 15.93
C ARG A 91 -10.43 6.10 15.46
N VAL A 92 -9.56 6.83 14.75
CA VAL A 92 -9.88 8.15 14.18
C VAL A 92 -11.10 8.06 13.26
N VAL A 93 -11.12 7.09 12.33
CA VAL A 93 -12.27 6.92 11.42
C VAL A 93 -13.55 6.56 12.18
N VAL A 94 -13.47 5.74 13.22
CA VAL A 94 -14.63 5.40 14.07
C VAL A 94 -15.16 6.63 14.82
N GLU A 95 -14.29 7.52 15.27
CA GLU A 95 -14.65 8.79 15.90
C GLU A 95 -15.28 9.77 14.90
N ASP A 96 -14.70 9.92 13.71
CA ASP A 96 -15.21 10.78 12.64
C ASP A 96 -16.59 10.33 12.14
N LEU A 97 -16.82 9.01 12.08
CA LEU A 97 -18.10 8.43 11.68
C LEU A 97 -19.13 8.36 12.83
N GLY A 98 -18.77 8.77 14.04
CA GLY A 98 -19.67 8.73 15.20
C GLY A 98 -20.10 7.31 15.59
N LEU A 99 -19.31 6.29 15.25
CA LEU A 99 -19.65 4.87 15.50
C LEU A 99 -19.42 4.46 16.96
N ASN A 100 -18.86 5.35 17.79
CA ASN A 100 -18.71 5.19 19.23
C ASN A 100 -20.03 5.47 19.98
N ARG A 101 -20.97 4.52 19.96
CA ARG A 101 -22.29 4.62 20.62
C ARG A 101 -22.26 4.67 22.16
N SER A 102 -21.09 4.59 22.80
CA SER A 102 -20.95 4.55 24.26
C SER A 102 -20.62 5.89 24.91
N LYS A 103 -20.56 6.99 24.13
CA LYS A 103 -20.16 8.32 24.62
C LYS A 103 -21.16 9.45 24.41
N ASP A 104 -22.40 9.15 24.06
CA ASP A 104 -23.47 10.16 24.08
C ASP A 104 -24.24 10.10 25.41
N PRO A 105 -24.03 11.08 26.30
CA PRO A 105 -25.14 11.85 26.82
C PRO A 105 -25.28 13.09 25.94
N VAL A 106 -26.40 13.14 25.23
CA VAL A 106 -26.98 14.32 24.58
C VAL A 106 -26.75 15.56 25.45
N LEU A 107 -25.79 16.41 25.08
CA LEU A 107 -25.68 17.76 25.59
C LEU A 107 -25.30 18.66 24.42
N GLY A 108 -26.21 19.58 24.11
CA GLY A 108 -26.31 20.31 22.86
C GLY A 108 -25.05 21.02 22.38
N PHE A 109 -25.11 21.44 21.12
CA PHE A 109 -24.11 22.20 20.39
C PHE A 109 -23.51 23.32 21.25
N ARG A 110 -22.42 23.02 21.94
CA ARG A 110 -21.59 24.01 22.61
C ARG A 110 -20.37 24.22 21.73
N PRO A 111 -20.24 25.40 21.08
CA PRO A 111 -19.00 25.76 20.42
C PRO A 111 -17.83 25.57 21.40
N PRO A 112 -16.80 24.78 21.04
CA PRO A 112 -15.70 24.54 21.97
C PRO A 112 -15.04 25.87 22.35
N LYS A 113 -14.65 26.01 23.62
CA LYS A 113 -13.92 27.18 24.13
C LYS A 113 -12.49 27.15 23.59
N MET A 114 -12.32 27.42 22.30
CA MET A 114 -11.02 27.49 21.64
C MET A 114 -10.51 28.93 21.70
N SER A 115 -9.26 29.11 22.11
CA SER A 115 -8.57 30.39 21.97
C SER A 115 -8.43 30.76 20.48
N ILE A 116 -8.25 32.05 20.16
CA ILE A 116 -8.06 32.51 18.78
C ILE A 116 -6.84 31.82 18.14
N ALA A 117 -5.78 31.57 18.92
CA ALA A 117 -4.60 30.84 18.48
C ALA A 117 -4.91 29.38 18.10
N GLU A 118 -5.74 28.69 18.89
CA GLU A 118 -6.19 27.33 18.57
C GLU A 118 -7.11 27.30 17.36
N LYS A 119 -8.00 28.28 17.20
CA LYS A 119 -8.82 28.41 15.98
C LYS A 119 -7.93 28.62 14.76
N LEU A 120 -6.89 29.45 14.86
CA LEU A 120 -5.93 29.66 13.79
C LEU A 120 -5.15 28.39 13.46
N LEU A 121 -4.65 27.66 14.46
CA LEU A 121 -3.95 26.40 14.26
C LEU A 121 -4.85 25.33 13.65
N LEU A 122 -6.12 25.24 14.08
CA LEU A 122 -7.11 24.34 13.48
C LEU A 122 -7.44 24.73 12.05
N THR A 123 -7.64 26.01 11.75
CA THR A 123 -7.87 26.49 10.38
C THR A 123 -6.65 26.24 9.50
N LYS A 124 -5.44 26.48 10.01
CA LYS A 124 -4.20 26.21 9.27
C LYS A 124 -4.07 24.71 8.98
N LYS A 125 -4.31 23.85 9.98
CA LYS A 125 -4.38 22.39 9.80
C LYS A 125 -5.47 21.97 8.82
N LYS A 126 -6.65 22.62 8.84
CA LYS A 126 -7.72 22.39 7.87
C LYS A 126 -7.30 22.76 6.45
N VAL A 127 -6.62 23.89 6.26
CA VAL A 127 -6.08 24.28 4.95
C VAL A 127 -5.00 23.30 4.47
N TYR A 128 -4.14 22.80 5.37
CA TYR A 128 -3.18 21.74 5.01
C TYR A 128 -3.85 20.39 4.72
N LEU A 129 -4.93 20.05 5.42
CA LEU A 129 -5.75 18.88 5.13
C LEU A 129 -6.48 19.03 3.80
N LEU A 130 -7.04 20.21 3.50
CA LEU A 130 -7.65 20.52 2.22
C LEU A 130 -6.64 20.44 1.07
N ALA A 131 -5.38 20.83 1.28
CA ALA A 131 -4.33 20.65 0.27
C ALA A 131 -3.97 19.17 0.03
N LEU A 132 -4.07 18.33 1.07
CA LEU A 132 -3.95 16.86 0.92
C LEU A 132 -5.20 16.26 0.28
N GLU A 133 -6.38 16.82 0.55
CA GLU A 133 -7.62 16.47 -0.14
C GLU A 133 -7.61 16.94 -1.60
N ASP A 134 -6.99 18.06 -1.95
CA ASP A 134 -6.78 18.49 -3.34
C ASP A 134 -5.85 17.52 -4.07
N LEU A 135 -4.81 17.03 -3.40
CA LEU A 135 -3.94 15.96 -3.92
C LEU A 135 -4.74 14.65 -4.07
N CYS A 136 -5.58 14.32 -3.08
CA CYS A 136 -6.44 13.14 -3.09
C CYS A 136 -7.55 13.26 -4.14
N PHE A 137 -8.09 14.45 -4.39
CA PHE A 137 -9.13 14.76 -5.37
C PHE A 137 -8.54 14.78 -6.78
N CYS A 138 -7.32 15.32 -6.94
CA CYS A 138 -6.55 15.20 -8.17
C CYS A 138 -6.22 13.74 -8.48
N LEU A 139 -5.78 12.95 -7.49
CA LEU A 139 -5.60 11.51 -7.67
C LEU A 139 -6.94 10.83 -7.96
N SER A 140 -8.01 11.12 -7.22
CA SER A 140 -9.33 10.48 -7.35
C SER A 140 -9.98 10.75 -8.71
N ARG A 141 -9.84 11.96 -9.26
CA ARG A 141 -10.21 12.28 -10.66
C ARG A 141 -9.29 11.67 -11.71
N CYS A 142 -8.03 11.39 -11.36
CA CYS A 142 -7.16 10.62 -12.25
C CYS A 142 -7.44 9.11 -12.18
N LEU A 143 -7.93 8.62 -11.04
CA LEU A 143 -8.10 7.21 -10.73
C LEU A 143 -9.51 6.65 -11.04
N THR A 144 -10.47 7.51 -11.38
CA THR A 144 -11.86 7.18 -11.75
C THR A 144 -12.07 7.46 -13.24
#